data_AF-A0A3Q2ZW98-F1
#
_entry.id   AF-A0A3Q2ZW98-F1
#
_cell.length_a   1.000
_cell.length_b   1.000
_cell.length_c   1.000
_cell.angle_alpha   90.00
_cell.angle_beta   90.00
_cell.angle_gamma   90.00
#
_symmetry.space_group_name_H-M   'P 1'
#
loop_
_entity.id
_entity.type
_entity.pdbx_description
1 polymer ?
#
loop_
_entity_poly.entity_id
_entity_poly.type
_entity_poly.pdbx_seq_one_letter_code
_entity_poly.pdbx_strand_id
1 'polypeptide(L)'
;MPKAKQSKRRNTFDYNKDRKKLKKKFIKKSKPRIEDSQIRNAWDENKSTAKNLQDMGLSFDPNQAVPIRKQMLLGGNRDNKEPKHIVTKPYVLNKLQEEASLPERDRKTLSSDLIEFVQHMVREHKDDYKAMARDEKNYFQETPKQIRRKIGEYRRCHPQHYDAFVSSLAAPEPMAQ
;
A
#
# COMPACT_ATOMS: atom_id res chain seq x y z
N MET A 1 -50.73 -0.13 -15.81
CA MET A 1 -50.87 -0.42 -14.36
C MET A 1 -50.94 0.89 -13.59
N PRO A 2 -51.92 1.09 -12.70
CA PRO A 2 -52.04 2.32 -11.94
C PRO A 2 -50.92 2.40 -10.90
N LYS A 3 -50.18 3.52 -10.85
CA LYS A 3 -49.12 3.74 -9.86
C LYS A 3 -49.75 3.79 -8.47
N ALA A 4 -49.26 2.94 -7.56
CA ALA A 4 -49.76 2.88 -6.18
C ALA A 4 -49.64 4.26 -5.50
N LYS A 5 -50.79 4.83 -5.15
CA LYS A 5 -50.91 6.10 -4.42
C LYS A 5 -50.29 5.88 -3.04
N GLN A 6 -49.09 6.42 -2.78
CA GLN A 6 -48.47 6.32 -1.45
C GLN A 6 -49.43 6.96 -0.44
N SER A 7 -50.04 6.14 0.42
CA SER A 7 -50.94 6.67 1.44
C SER A 7 -50.11 7.59 2.34
N LYS A 8 -50.60 8.80 2.57
CA LYS A 8 -50.03 9.72 3.56
C LYS A 8 -50.14 9.01 4.91
N ARG A 9 -49.08 8.31 5.32
CA ARG A 9 -49.03 7.66 6.64
C ARG A 9 -49.33 8.74 7.68
N ARG A 10 -50.45 8.61 8.38
CA ARG A 10 -50.73 9.43 9.55
C ARG A 10 -49.54 9.27 10.49
N ASN A 11 -48.92 10.37 10.90
CA ASN A 11 -47.85 10.39 11.89
C ASN A 11 -48.42 10.02 13.26
N THR A 12 -48.83 8.77 13.46
CA THR A 12 -49.22 8.25 14.77
C THR A 12 -47.95 7.97 15.59
N PHE A 13 -47.94 8.48 16.82
CA PHE A 13 -46.86 8.22 17.75
C PHE A 13 -46.98 6.79 18.29
N ASP A 14 -45.97 5.97 18.05
CA ASP A 14 -45.91 4.59 18.55
C ASP A 14 -45.33 4.60 19.98
N TYR A 15 -46.19 4.35 20.96
CA TYR A 15 -45.82 4.34 22.38
C TYR A 15 -44.85 3.21 22.77
N ASN A 16 -44.76 2.15 21.96
CA ASN A 16 -43.83 1.04 22.20
C ASN A 16 -42.40 1.34 21.73
N LYS A 17 -42.17 2.46 21.04
CA LYS A 17 -40.86 2.82 20.50
C LYS A 17 -40.25 4.00 21.25
N ASP A 18 -39.18 3.71 22.00
CA ASP A 18 -38.33 4.76 22.54
C ASP A 18 -37.48 5.40 21.43
N ARG A 19 -37.94 6.57 20.96
CA ARG A 19 -37.25 7.36 19.92
C ARG A 19 -35.85 7.80 20.32
N LYS A 20 -35.58 8.01 21.62
CA LYS A 20 -34.23 8.38 22.10
C LYS A 20 -33.27 7.20 21.92
N LYS A 21 -33.71 5.98 22.27
CA LYS A 21 -32.92 4.75 22.03
C LYS A 21 -32.71 4.50 20.54
N LEU A 22 -33.73 4.68 19.71
CA LEU A 22 -33.60 4.53 18.25
C LEU A 22 -32.61 5.53 17.65
N LYS A 23 -32.67 6.80 18.07
CA LYS A 23 -31.69 7.83 17.66
C LYS A 23 -30.26 7.42 18.05
N LYS A 24 -30.05 6.97 19.28
CA LYS A 24 -28.74 6.47 19.74
C LYS A 24 -28.24 5.28 18.90
N LYS A 25 -29.12 4.32 18.58
CA LYS A 25 -28.78 3.18 17.71
C LYS A 25 -28.42 3.63 16.30
N PHE A 26 -29.17 4.57 15.74
CA PHE A 26 -28.89 5.14 14.42
C PHE A 26 -27.55 5.85 14.38
N ILE A 27 -27.27 6.73 15.36
CA ILE A 27 -25.99 7.44 15.48
C ILE A 27 -24.83 6.46 15.61
N LYS A 28 -24.97 5.43 16.45
CA LYS A 28 -23.95 4.39 16.61
C LYS A 28 -23.69 3.63 15.30
N LYS A 29 -24.73 3.36 14.52
CA LYS A 29 -24.63 2.67 13.22
C LYS A 29 -24.02 3.57 12.14
N SER A 30 -24.28 4.87 12.16
CA SER A 30 -23.75 5.82 11.18
C SER A 30 -22.34 6.31 11.47
N LYS A 31 -21.84 6.15 12.71
CA LYS A 31 -20.49 6.59 13.09
C LYS A 31 -19.44 5.67 12.48
N PRO A 32 -18.50 6.18 11.66
CA PRO A 32 -17.44 5.35 11.10
C PRO A 32 -16.44 4.94 12.19
N ARG A 33 -15.87 3.73 12.05
CA ARG A 33 -14.70 3.31 12.81
C ARG A 33 -13.46 3.79 12.06
N ILE A 34 -12.68 4.67 12.70
CA ILE A 34 -11.48 5.29 12.13
C ILE A 34 -10.26 4.68 12.81
N GLU A 35 -9.43 3.98 12.05
CA GLU A 35 -8.20 3.34 12.55
C GLU A 35 -7.06 4.35 12.67
N ASP A 36 -6.93 5.26 11.69
CA ASP A 36 -5.90 6.27 11.68
C ASP A 36 -6.07 7.29 12.82
N SER A 37 -5.02 7.45 13.62
CA SER A 37 -5.04 8.33 14.79
C SER A 37 -5.15 9.81 14.42
N GLN A 38 -4.53 10.23 13.31
CA GLN A 38 -4.49 11.62 12.85
C GLN A 38 -5.88 12.07 12.40
N ILE A 39 -6.54 11.24 11.60
CA ILE A 39 -7.91 11.50 11.12
C ILE A 39 -8.89 11.44 12.29
N ARG A 40 -8.74 10.47 13.19
CA ARG A 40 -9.61 10.32 14.36
C ARG A 40 -9.56 11.53 15.29
N ASN A 41 -8.37 12.06 15.54
CA ASN A 41 -8.19 13.25 16.39
C ASN A 41 -8.77 14.52 15.74
N ALA A 42 -8.76 14.59 14.42
CA ALA A 42 -9.32 15.71 13.68
C ALA A 42 -10.84 15.58 13.42
N TRP A 43 -11.46 14.45 13.75
CA TRP A 43 -12.86 14.16 13.41
C TRP A 43 -13.86 14.93 14.29
N ASP A 44 -14.83 15.59 13.67
CA ASP A 44 -15.93 16.27 14.37
C ASP A 44 -17.24 15.48 14.23
N GLU A 45 -17.81 15.04 15.36
CA GLU A 45 -19.03 14.22 15.38
C GLU A 45 -20.28 14.99 14.93
N ASN A 46 -20.25 16.32 14.95
CA ASN A 46 -21.39 17.16 14.56
C ASN A 46 -21.44 17.40 13.04
N LYS A 47 -20.36 17.13 12.33
CA LYS A 47 -20.25 17.30 10.88
C LYS A 47 -20.53 16.00 10.14
N SER A 48 -20.99 16.13 8.89
CA SER A 48 -21.11 14.98 8.00
C SER A 48 -19.74 14.39 7.69
N THR A 49 -19.69 13.11 7.33
CA THR A 49 -18.47 12.43 6.89
C THR A 49 -17.80 13.17 5.74
N ALA A 50 -18.58 13.59 4.74
CA ALA A 50 -18.08 14.34 3.59
C ALA A 50 -17.46 15.67 3.98
N LYS A 51 -18.10 16.44 4.88
CA LYS A 51 -17.57 17.73 5.33
C LYS A 51 -16.32 17.57 6.19
N ASN A 52 -16.25 16.55 7.04
CA ASN A 52 -15.05 16.24 7.81
C ASN A 52 -13.85 15.95 6.90
N LEU A 53 -14.02 15.08 5.91
CA LEU A 53 -12.96 14.74 4.97
C LEU A 53 -12.53 15.98 4.17
N GLN A 54 -13.49 16.74 3.63
CA GLN A 54 -13.19 17.99 2.92
C GLN A 54 -12.44 19.00 3.80
N ASP A 55 -12.82 19.16 5.06
CA ASP A 55 -12.13 20.06 5.99
C ASP A 55 -10.68 19.62 6.22
N MET A 56 -10.37 18.32 6.14
CA MET A 56 -9.01 17.76 6.21
C MET A 56 -8.27 17.76 4.86
N GLY A 57 -8.93 18.13 3.76
CA GLY A 57 -8.37 18.08 2.41
C GLY A 57 -8.44 16.69 1.76
N LEU A 58 -9.26 15.80 2.29
CA LEU A 58 -9.52 14.46 1.77
C LEU A 58 -10.81 14.43 0.94
N SER A 59 -10.84 13.60 -0.10
CA SER A 59 -12.07 13.38 -0.87
C SER A 59 -12.99 12.37 -0.20
N PHE A 60 -14.30 12.62 -0.24
CA PHE A 60 -15.32 11.64 0.14
C PHE A 60 -15.64 10.66 -1.00
N ASP A 61 -15.69 11.15 -2.25
CA ASP A 61 -15.91 10.31 -3.44
C ASP A 61 -14.66 10.35 -4.34
N PRO A 62 -13.94 9.22 -4.48
CA PRO A 62 -12.74 9.17 -5.31
C PRO A 62 -13.02 9.43 -6.79
N ASN A 63 -14.21 9.06 -7.30
CA ASN A 63 -14.56 9.24 -8.71
C ASN A 63 -14.85 10.70 -9.06
N GLN A 64 -15.25 11.50 -8.06
CA GLN A 64 -15.41 12.95 -8.22
C GLN A 64 -14.04 13.64 -8.18
N ALA A 65 -13.18 13.25 -7.24
CA ALA A 65 -11.87 13.88 -7.08
C ALA A 65 -10.86 13.50 -8.18
N VAL A 66 -10.91 12.26 -8.68
CA VAL A 66 -10.05 11.79 -9.76
C VAL A 66 -10.91 11.64 -11.01
N PRO A 67 -10.91 12.62 -11.93
CA PRO A 67 -11.71 12.53 -13.13
C PRO A 67 -11.25 11.35 -13.99
N ILE A 68 -12.05 10.30 -14.03
CA ILE A 68 -11.86 9.21 -14.98
C ILE A 68 -12.06 9.80 -16.37
N ARG A 69 -11.03 9.74 -17.22
CA ARG A 69 -11.11 10.16 -18.63
C ARG A 69 -12.17 9.30 -19.32
N LYS A 70 -13.40 9.80 -19.41
CA LYS A 70 -14.43 9.19 -20.23
C LYS A 70 -14.01 9.43 -21.68
N GLN A 71 -13.70 8.36 -22.40
CA GLN A 71 -13.43 8.42 -23.83
C GLN A 71 -14.75 8.81 -24.51
N MET A 72 -14.99 10.10 -24.65
CA MET A 72 -16.21 10.62 -25.28
C MET A 72 -16.06 10.50 -26.79
N LEU A 73 -16.97 9.77 -27.44
CA LEU A 73 -17.05 9.73 -28.91
C LEU A 73 -17.47 11.08 -29.54
N LEU A 74 -17.96 12.05 -28.77
CA LEU A 74 -18.33 13.37 -29.28
C LEU A 74 -18.04 14.50 -28.27
N GLY A 75 -16.91 15.20 -28.48
CA GLY A 75 -16.76 16.67 -28.47
C GLY A 75 -17.30 17.53 -27.32
N GLY A 76 -17.57 17.00 -26.13
CA GLY A 76 -18.10 17.80 -25.01
C GLY A 76 -17.09 17.99 -23.89
N ASN A 77 -16.21 19.00 -23.98
CA ASN A 77 -15.44 19.46 -22.82
C ASN A 77 -16.40 20.14 -21.83
N ARG A 78 -16.95 19.36 -20.89
CA ARG A 78 -17.55 19.93 -19.68
C ARG A 78 -16.43 20.18 -18.70
N ASP A 79 -15.94 21.43 -18.69
CA ASP A 79 -15.13 21.96 -17.59
C ASP A 79 -15.99 22.02 -16.33
N ASN A 80 -16.22 20.86 -15.69
CA ASN A 80 -16.72 20.79 -14.33
C ASN A 80 -15.58 21.24 -13.40
N LYS A 81 -15.30 22.55 -13.39
CA LYS A 81 -14.49 23.17 -12.34
C LYS A 81 -15.28 23.08 -11.04
N GLU A 82 -15.05 22.02 -10.28
CA GLU A 82 -15.55 21.97 -8.92
C GLU A 82 -15.02 23.17 -8.13
N PRO A 83 -15.83 23.77 -7.25
CA PRO A 83 -15.38 24.89 -6.43
C PRO A 83 -14.17 24.45 -5.61
N LYS A 84 -13.07 25.19 -5.72
CA LYS A 84 -11.86 24.96 -4.93
C LYS A 84 -12.19 25.17 -3.46
N HIS A 85 -12.42 24.07 -2.74
CA HIS A 85 -12.78 24.11 -1.34
C HIS A 85 -11.56 24.50 -0.50
N ILE A 86 -11.77 25.41 0.46
CA ILE A 86 -10.72 25.87 1.38
C ILE A 86 -10.54 24.83 2.49
N VAL A 87 -9.41 24.13 2.47
CA VAL A 87 -9.03 23.16 3.51
C VAL A 87 -8.85 23.88 4.84
N THR A 88 -9.62 23.47 5.86
CA THR A 88 -9.62 24.09 7.19
C THR A 88 -8.58 23.47 8.12
N LYS A 89 -8.26 22.18 7.94
CA LYS A 89 -7.36 21.38 8.77
C LYS A 89 -6.20 20.80 7.93
N PRO A 90 -5.33 21.65 7.35
CA PRO A 90 -4.26 21.20 6.44
C PRO A 90 -3.19 20.36 7.15
N TYR A 91 -3.05 20.50 8.47
CA TYR A 91 -2.08 19.74 9.27
C TYR A 91 -2.27 18.22 9.19
N VAL A 92 -3.50 17.74 8.95
CA VAL A 92 -3.77 16.30 8.81
C VAL A 92 -3.14 15.79 7.52
N LEU A 93 -3.36 16.49 6.41
CA LEU A 93 -2.82 16.14 5.11
C LEU A 93 -1.29 16.13 5.12
N ASN A 94 -0.68 17.17 5.70
CA ASN A 94 0.79 17.27 5.78
C ASN A 94 1.39 16.08 6.54
N LYS A 95 0.80 15.69 7.67
CA LYS A 95 1.29 14.55 8.46
C LYS A 95 1.09 13.21 7.74
N LEU A 96 -0.04 13.02 7.06
CA LEU A 96 -0.28 11.82 6.25
C LEU A 96 0.71 11.74 5.09
N GLN A 97 1.02 12.88 4.46
CA GLN A 97 2.00 12.96 3.39
C GLN A 97 3.42 12.67 3.90
N GLU A 98 3.79 13.20 5.07
CA GLU A 98 5.06 12.88 5.73
C GLU A 98 5.16 11.38 6.03
N GLU A 99 4.15 10.78 6.67
CA GLU A 99 4.13 9.35 6.98
C GLU A 99 4.22 8.49 5.70
N ALA A 100 3.49 8.85 4.65
CA ALA A 100 3.52 8.15 3.37
C ALA A 100 4.84 8.34 2.60
N SER A 101 5.56 9.43 2.84
CA SER A 101 6.86 9.68 2.20
C SER A 101 7.98 8.82 2.78
N LEU A 102 7.79 8.25 3.98
CA LEU A 102 8.76 7.39 4.61
C LEU A 102 8.92 6.08 3.81
N PRO A 103 10.16 5.66 3.50
CA PRO A 103 10.38 4.40 2.81
C PRO A 103 9.96 3.22 3.69
N GLU A 104 9.27 2.25 3.08
CA GLU A 104 9.00 0.99 3.76
C GLU A 104 10.28 0.20 4.00
N ARG A 105 10.36 -0.47 5.16
CA ARG A 105 11.49 -1.36 5.47
C ARG A 105 11.45 -2.57 4.54
N ASP A 106 12.54 -2.84 3.82
CA ASP A 106 12.67 -4.07 3.04
C ASP A 106 12.79 -5.27 4.01
N ARG A 107 11.76 -6.11 4.06
CA ARG A 107 11.71 -7.34 4.88
C ARG A 107 12.04 -8.60 4.09
N LYS A 108 12.48 -8.44 2.84
CA LYS A 108 12.81 -9.58 1.99
C LYS A 108 14.06 -10.27 2.51
N THR A 109 13.97 -11.58 2.60
CA THR A 109 15.05 -12.48 3.02
C THR A 109 15.13 -13.61 2.00
N LEU A 110 16.26 -14.33 2.02
CA LEU A 110 16.49 -15.49 1.15
C LEU A 110 16.55 -16.77 1.98
N SER A 111 16.25 -17.90 1.33
CA SER A 111 16.45 -19.22 1.93
C SER A 111 17.95 -19.54 2.06
N SER A 112 18.30 -20.38 3.04
CA SER A 112 19.68 -20.87 3.23
C SER A 112 20.20 -21.55 1.96
N ASP A 113 19.41 -22.45 1.38
CA ASP A 113 19.76 -23.20 0.17
C ASP A 113 20.14 -22.28 -1.01
N LEU A 114 19.46 -21.15 -1.15
CA LEU A 114 19.75 -20.19 -2.21
C LEU A 114 21.08 -19.47 -1.95
N ILE A 115 21.36 -19.14 -0.68
CA ILE A 115 22.61 -18.53 -0.27
C ILE A 115 23.77 -19.50 -0.50
N GLU A 116 23.63 -20.76 -0.09
CA GLU A 116 24.63 -21.82 -0.29
C GLU A 116 24.90 -22.07 -1.78
N PHE A 117 23.83 -22.16 -2.58
CA PHE A 117 23.94 -22.27 -4.05
C PHE A 117 24.76 -21.11 -4.64
N VAL A 118 24.42 -19.88 -4.27
CA VAL A 118 25.12 -18.69 -4.77
C VAL A 118 26.58 -18.65 -4.30
N GLN A 119 26.84 -18.95 -3.02
CA GLN A 119 28.20 -18.99 -2.49
C GLN A 119 29.07 -20.01 -3.22
N HIS A 120 28.53 -21.19 -3.51
CA HIS A 120 29.24 -22.20 -4.30
C HIS A 120 29.55 -21.70 -5.71
N MET A 121 28.56 -21.14 -6.41
CA MET A 121 28.73 -20.61 -7.77
C MET A 121 29.79 -19.51 -7.83
N VAL A 122 29.79 -18.59 -6.88
CA VAL A 122 30.77 -17.49 -6.81
C VAL A 122 32.16 -17.99 -6.42
N ARG A 123 32.25 -19.01 -5.56
CA ARG A 123 33.54 -19.61 -5.17
C ARG A 123 34.25 -20.28 -6.35
N GLU A 124 33.53 -21.10 -7.10
CA GLU A 124 34.11 -21.88 -8.21
C GLU A 124 34.28 -21.06 -9.49
N HIS A 125 33.25 -20.28 -9.86
CA HIS A 125 33.16 -19.65 -11.18
C HIS A 125 33.26 -18.12 -11.15
N LYS A 126 33.41 -17.49 -9.98
CA LYS A 126 33.57 -16.03 -9.79
C LYS A 126 32.46 -15.22 -10.48
N ASP A 127 32.76 -14.57 -11.61
CA ASP A 127 31.82 -13.76 -12.39
C ASP A 127 31.42 -14.41 -13.74
N ASP A 128 31.86 -15.65 -14.00
CA ASP A 128 31.59 -16.37 -15.25
C ASP A 128 30.23 -17.07 -15.22
N TYR A 129 29.16 -16.30 -15.43
CA TYR A 129 27.77 -16.82 -15.39
C TYR A 129 27.48 -17.93 -16.43
N LYS A 130 28.24 -17.99 -17.52
CA LYS A 130 28.13 -19.08 -18.52
C LYS A 130 28.71 -20.39 -18.00
N ALA A 131 29.74 -20.33 -17.15
CA ALA A 131 30.32 -21.50 -16.51
C ALA A 131 29.40 -21.98 -15.38
N MET A 132 28.87 -21.05 -14.56
CA MET A 132 27.88 -21.36 -13.52
C MET A 132 26.64 -22.10 -14.06
N ALA A 133 26.17 -21.74 -15.24
CA ALA A 133 25.01 -22.41 -15.84
C ALA A 133 25.30 -23.87 -16.23
N ARG A 134 26.56 -24.22 -16.48
CA ARG A 134 27.01 -25.57 -16.83
C ARG A 134 27.48 -26.38 -15.62
N ASP A 135 27.48 -25.77 -14.44
CA ASP A 135 27.92 -26.40 -13.21
C ASP A 135 26.98 -27.53 -12.78
N GLU A 136 27.53 -28.58 -12.16
CA GLU A 136 26.78 -29.75 -11.73
C GLU A 136 25.76 -29.43 -10.62
N LYS A 137 26.07 -28.44 -9.76
CA LYS A 137 25.19 -28.00 -8.69
C LYS A 137 24.00 -27.19 -9.21
N ASN A 138 24.04 -26.74 -10.47
CA ASN A 138 22.91 -26.13 -11.16
C ASN A 138 21.88 -27.18 -11.62
N TYR A 139 21.32 -27.94 -10.67
CA TYR A 139 20.41 -29.05 -10.92
C TYR A 139 19.17 -28.65 -11.73
N PHE A 140 18.63 -27.47 -11.47
CA PHE A 140 17.44 -26.93 -12.16
C PHE A 140 17.76 -26.24 -13.49
N GLN A 141 19.00 -26.37 -13.98
CA GLN A 141 19.42 -25.89 -15.30
C GLN A 141 19.14 -24.41 -15.49
N GLU A 142 19.45 -23.61 -14.47
CA GLU A 142 19.21 -22.18 -14.51
C GLU A 142 20.06 -21.49 -15.56
N THR A 143 19.42 -20.57 -16.27
CA THR A 143 20.09 -19.75 -17.28
C THR A 143 21.09 -18.79 -16.60
N PRO A 144 22.16 -18.37 -17.30
CA PRO A 144 23.12 -17.41 -16.78
C PRO A 144 22.48 -16.12 -16.23
N LYS A 145 21.37 -15.69 -16.83
CA LYS A 145 20.61 -14.50 -16.39
C LYS A 145 19.88 -14.74 -15.07
N GLN A 146 19.33 -15.93 -14.85
CA GLN A 146 18.67 -16.30 -13.59
C GLN A 146 19.69 -16.39 -12.45
N ILE A 147 20.85 -17.01 -12.69
CA ILE A 147 21.93 -17.11 -11.71
C ILE A 147 22.44 -15.70 -11.34
N ARG A 148 22.68 -14.84 -12.33
CA ARG A 148 23.05 -13.44 -12.08
C ARG A 148 22.01 -12.70 -11.23
N ARG A 149 20.71 -12.93 -11.50
CA ARG A 149 19.63 -12.33 -10.72
C ARG A 149 19.66 -12.82 -9.26
N LYS A 150 19.88 -14.11 -9.01
CA LYS A 150 19.98 -14.68 -7.66
C LYS A 150 21.17 -14.11 -6.89
N ILE A 151 22.31 -13.95 -7.54
CA ILE A 151 23.48 -13.29 -6.94
C ILE A 151 23.12 -11.84 -6.56
N GLY A 152 22.43 -11.12 -7.44
CA GLY A 152 21.95 -9.77 -7.15
C GLY A 152 20.93 -9.71 -6.01
N GLU A 153 20.02 -10.68 -5.93
CA GLU A 153 19.06 -10.82 -4.83
C GLU A 153 19.77 -11.07 -3.50
N TYR A 154 20.81 -11.91 -3.49
CA TYR A 154 21.63 -12.17 -2.30
C TYR A 154 22.37 -10.92 -1.83
N ARG A 155 23.03 -10.20 -2.74
CA ARG A 155 23.68 -8.92 -2.42
C ARG A 155 22.69 -7.87 -1.89
N ARG A 156 21.47 -7.84 -2.42
CA ARG A 156 20.43 -6.89 -1.97
C ARG A 156 19.89 -7.24 -0.58
N CYS A 157 19.56 -8.50 -0.34
CA CYS A 157 18.88 -8.92 0.90
C CYS A 157 19.86 -9.05 2.07
N HIS A 158 21.09 -9.49 1.81
CA HIS A 158 22.11 -9.74 2.84
C HIS A 158 23.46 -9.12 2.47
N PRO A 159 23.57 -7.77 2.34
CA PRO A 159 24.79 -7.11 1.90
C PRO A 159 25.99 -7.40 2.81
N GLN A 160 25.81 -7.30 4.13
CA GLN A 160 26.87 -7.56 5.11
C GLN A 160 27.41 -8.99 5.03
N HIS A 161 26.53 -9.97 4.83
CA HIS A 161 26.91 -11.38 4.72
C HIS A 161 27.63 -11.67 3.40
N TYR A 162 27.15 -11.07 2.30
CA TYR A 162 27.82 -11.17 0.99
C TYR A 162 29.20 -10.55 1.02
N ASP A 163 29.34 -9.34 1.57
CA ASP A 163 30.62 -8.62 1.64
C ASP A 163 31.64 -9.37 2.50
N ALA A 164 31.21 -9.96 3.63
CA ALA A 164 32.06 -10.83 4.45
C ALA A 164 32.51 -12.09 3.69
N PHE A 165 31.60 -12.73 2.96
CA PHE A 165 31.91 -13.88 2.12
C PHE A 165 32.92 -13.53 1.01
N VAL A 166 32.70 -12.43 0.27
CA VAL A 166 33.66 -11.98 -0.76
C VAL A 166 35.01 -11.62 -0.15
N SER A 167 35.02 -11.00 1.03
CA SER A 167 36.26 -10.69 1.76
C SER A 167 37.02 -11.96 2.16
N SER A 168 36.31 -13.03 2.58
CA SER A 168 36.93 -14.32 2.89
C SER A 168 37.54 -15.02 1.67
N LEU A 169 37.00 -14.79 0.47
CA LEU A 169 37.57 -15.31 -0.78
C LEU A 169 38.78 -14.49 -1.25
N ALA A 170 38.82 -13.20 -0.92
CA ALA A 170 39.90 -12.30 -1.30
C ALA A 170 41.11 -12.36 -0.35
N ALA A 171 40.91 -12.79 0.89
CA ALA A 171 41.99 -12.99 1.85
C ALA A 171 42.86 -14.19 1.39
N PRO A 172 44.15 -13.99 1.03
CA PRO A 172 45.04 -15.12 0.81
C PRO A 172 45.21 -15.85 2.15
N GLU A 173 45.05 -17.17 2.15
CA GLU A 173 45.39 -17.98 3.32
C GLU A 173 46.85 -17.70 3.73
N PRO A 174 47.14 -17.39 5.01
CA PRO A 174 48.51 -17.41 5.49
C PRO A 174 48.97 -18.87 5.49
N MET A 175 49.70 -19.27 4.47
CA MET A 175 50.45 -20.52 4.45
C MET A 175 51.49 -20.51 5.58
N ALA A 176 51.22 -21.24 6.66
CA ALA A 176 52.18 -21.72 7.66
C ALA A 176 51.44 -22.76 8.54
N GLN A 177 51.88 -24.00 8.72
CA GLN A 177 53.24 -24.57 8.77
C GLN A 177 53.29 -25.96 8.13
#